data_AF-A0A485B1S4-F1
#
_entry.id   AF-A0A485B1S4-F1
#
_cell.length_a   1.000
_cell.length_b   1.000
_cell.length_c   1.000
_cell.angle_alpha   90.00
_cell.angle_beta   90.00
_cell.angle_gamma   90.00
#
_symmetry.space_group_name_H-M   'P 1'
#
loop_
_entity.id
_entity.type
_entity.pdbx_description
1 polymer ?
#
loop_
_entity_poly.entity_id
_entity_poly.type
_entity_poly.pdbx_seq_one_letter_code
_entity_poly.pdbx_strand_id
1 'polypeptide(L)'
;MASRRFGTQSLVRLLGNWQESASRTPLWRQLAEALRLLILDGRLTLETRLPGERELATALSVSRTTIASALGQLREEGYLYSRQGSGSRIALPQRQAGTVEQAASATSVNLATAALSAGPEIHQAYHHALGVMPQHLTSTGYDQQGLATLREAIARRYCERGLATQADEVMIVNGALSGLALVLRLMTGPGDRVVVDAPTYPMAISAIQGASCRPVGVALPAQGWDCDGLAATLAQTAPRLAWLMPDFHNPTGRCMDSATRQRVADIAAHTRTTLVVDETMVDLWYNAPPPPPLAAFNPEAPVITIGSAGKSFWAGCALAGSARRPEPSPRSSRPVTPLTSDRHCSNSWPAAGCWKMKNSCCRRVGQCWPPAGICAVN
;
A
#
# COMPACT_ATOMS: atom_id res chain seq x y z
N MET A 1 -4.66 -23.36 -9.20
CA MET A 1 -3.82 -22.18 -9.53
C MET A 1 -4.28 -21.63 -10.88
N ALA A 2 -5.20 -20.65 -10.91
CA ALA A 2 -5.51 -19.96 -12.16
C ALA A 2 -4.37 -18.98 -12.47
N SER A 3 -3.55 -19.33 -13.45
CA SER A 3 -2.46 -18.49 -13.93
C SER A 3 -3.03 -17.23 -14.57
N ARG A 4 -2.85 -16.06 -13.94
CA ARG A 4 -3.24 -14.77 -14.55
C ARG A 4 -2.44 -14.57 -15.83
N ARG A 5 -3.13 -14.30 -16.93
CA ARG A 5 -2.56 -14.04 -18.26
C ARG A 5 -2.76 -12.57 -18.57
N PHE A 6 -1.72 -11.89 -19.00
CA PHE A 6 -1.80 -10.51 -19.43
C PHE A 6 -2.58 -10.42 -20.74
N GLY A 7 -3.46 -9.42 -20.87
CA GLY A 7 -4.28 -9.25 -22.06
C GLY A 7 -3.44 -8.77 -23.25
N THR A 8 -3.65 -9.36 -24.43
CA THR A 8 -2.90 -9.03 -25.65
C THR A 8 -3.07 -7.58 -26.06
N GLN A 9 -4.31 -7.08 -26.08
CA GLN A 9 -4.61 -5.68 -26.41
C GLN A 9 -3.99 -4.71 -25.40
N SER A 10 -4.01 -5.04 -24.11
CA SER A 10 -3.35 -4.24 -23.07
C SER A 10 -1.84 -4.16 -23.28
N LEU A 11 -1.20 -5.29 -23.65
CA LEU A 11 0.24 -5.32 -23.91
C LEU A 11 0.61 -4.51 -25.16
N VAL A 12 -0.15 -4.63 -26.25
CA VAL A 12 0.06 -3.82 -27.46
C VAL A 12 -0.05 -2.33 -27.14
N ARG A 13 -1.05 -1.94 -26.34
CA ARG A 13 -1.22 -0.55 -25.90
C ARG A 13 -0.06 -0.06 -25.04
N LEU A 14 0.49 -0.90 -24.17
CA LEU A 14 1.64 -0.56 -23.33
C LEU A 14 2.94 -0.44 -24.14
N LEU A 15 3.13 -1.30 -25.14
CA LEU A 15 4.30 -1.25 -26.03
C LEU A 15 4.30 0.01 -26.89
N GLY A 16 3.13 0.49 -27.32
CA GLY A 16 3.02 1.67 -28.17
C GLY A 16 3.90 1.56 -29.42
N ASN A 17 4.61 2.63 -29.77
CA ASN A 17 5.56 2.66 -30.88
C ASN A 17 6.92 2.07 -30.48
N TRP A 18 6.95 0.77 -30.21
CA TRP A 18 8.19 0.06 -29.83
C TRP A 18 9.15 -0.17 -31.00
N GLN A 19 8.67 -0.06 -32.25
CA GLN A 19 9.46 -0.27 -33.46
C GLN A 19 9.99 1.05 -34.01
N GLU A 20 11.31 1.16 -34.11
CA GLU A 20 12.01 2.25 -34.78
C GLU A 20 12.49 1.80 -36.16
N SER A 21 11.74 2.17 -37.21
CA SER A 21 12.00 1.74 -38.60
C SER A 21 13.32 2.25 -39.18
N ALA A 22 13.88 3.35 -38.65
CA ALA A 22 15.16 3.90 -39.08
C ALA A 22 16.36 3.32 -38.31
N SER A 23 16.13 2.50 -37.29
CA SER A 23 17.18 1.95 -36.44
C SER A 23 17.88 0.76 -37.09
N ARG A 24 19.21 0.67 -36.90
CA ARG A 24 20.01 -0.50 -37.31
C ARG A 24 19.81 -1.69 -36.36
N THR A 25 19.10 -1.51 -35.26
CA THR A 25 18.84 -2.56 -34.26
C THR A 25 17.83 -3.57 -34.82
N PRO A 26 18.13 -4.88 -34.79
CA PRO A 26 17.17 -5.90 -35.23
C PRO A 26 15.85 -5.83 -34.44
N LEU A 27 14.71 -6.07 -35.10
CA LEU A 27 13.37 -5.97 -34.49
C LEU A 27 13.21 -6.81 -33.21
N TRP A 28 13.80 -8.00 -33.16
CA TRP A 28 13.70 -8.86 -31.96
C TRP A 28 14.40 -8.22 -30.75
N ARG A 29 15.49 -7.48 -30.96
CA ARG A 29 16.22 -6.78 -29.91
C ARG A 29 15.48 -5.53 -29.46
N GLN A 30 14.89 -4.77 -30.40
CA GLN A 30 14.02 -3.63 -30.06
C GLN A 30 12.82 -4.08 -29.22
N LEU A 31 12.18 -5.21 -29.60
CA LEU A 31 11.06 -5.77 -28.83
C LEU A 31 11.51 -6.24 -27.44
N ALA A 32 12.67 -6.91 -27.36
CA ALA A 32 13.22 -7.34 -26.08
C ALA A 32 13.51 -6.14 -25.16
N GLU A 33 14.11 -5.07 -25.69
CA GLU A 33 14.35 -3.82 -24.95
C GLU A 33 13.07 -3.15 -24.49
N ALA A 34 12.06 -3.02 -25.36
CA ALA A 34 10.78 -2.44 -25.01
C ALA A 34 10.07 -3.25 -23.90
N LEU A 35 10.03 -4.58 -24.05
CA LEU A 35 9.47 -5.46 -23.02
C LEU A 35 10.29 -5.40 -21.72
N ARG A 36 11.62 -5.36 -21.79
CA ARG A 36 12.50 -5.22 -20.61
C ARG A 36 12.19 -3.94 -19.86
N LEU A 37 12.07 -2.81 -20.56
CA LEU A 37 11.69 -1.53 -19.96
C LEU A 37 10.33 -1.60 -19.30
N LEU A 38 9.32 -2.21 -19.95
CA LEU A 38 8.00 -2.38 -19.34
C LEU A 38 8.03 -3.28 -18.09
N ILE A 39 8.91 -4.28 -18.03
CA ILE A 39 9.11 -5.13 -16.84
C ILE A 39 9.83 -4.34 -15.74
N LEU A 40 10.90 -3.62 -16.06
CA LEU A 40 11.69 -2.82 -15.11
C LEU A 40 10.88 -1.64 -14.54
N ASP A 41 10.06 -1.01 -15.36
CA ASP A 41 9.10 0.03 -14.96
C ASP A 41 7.90 -0.54 -14.18
N GLY A 42 7.77 -1.87 -14.06
CA GLY A 42 6.69 -2.55 -13.36
C GLY A 42 5.31 -2.46 -14.03
N ARG A 43 5.23 -1.95 -15.27
CA ARG A 43 3.98 -1.93 -16.06
C ARG A 43 3.56 -3.34 -16.49
N LEU A 44 4.52 -4.24 -16.64
CA LEU A 44 4.29 -5.68 -16.75
C LEU A 44 4.47 -6.35 -15.39
N THR A 45 3.36 -6.81 -14.83
CA THR A 45 3.30 -7.35 -13.48
C THR A 45 4.06 -8.67 -13.34
N LEU A 46 4.90 -8.78 -12.30
CA LEU A 46 5.63 -10.01 -11.97
C LEU A 46 4.67 -11.21 -11.82
N GLU A 47 5.17 -12.41 -12.07
CA GLU A 47 4.45 -13.68 -11.99
C GLU A 47 3.26 -13.85 -12.97
N THR A 48 3.01 -12.83 -13.80
CA THR A 48 1.95 -12.84 -14.80
C THR A 48 2.43 -13.49 -16.09
N ARG A 49 1.57 -14.27 -16.73
CA ARG A 49 1.88 -14.95 -18.00
C ARG A 49 1.69 -13.98 -19.16
N LEU A 50 2.69 -13.85 -20.02
CA LEU A 50 2.57 -13.11 -21.28
C LEU A 50 1.64 -13.84 -22.27
N PRO A 51 1.05 -13.12 -23.24
CA PRO A 51 0.34 -13.73 -24.36
C PRO A 51 1.22 -14.71 -25.14
N GLY A 52 0.60 -15.63 -25.89
CA GLY A 52 1.35 -16.67 -26.60
C GLY A 52 2.13 -16.12 -27.79
N GLU A 53 3.23 -16.76 -28.18
CA GLU A 53 4.08 -16.31 -29.30
C GLU A 53 3.30 -16.12 -30.60
N ARG A 54 2.39 -17.04 -30.91
CA ARG A 54 1.53 -16.97 -32.11
C ARG A 54 0.62 -15.76 -32.08
N GLU A 55 0.03 -15.49 -30.93
CA GLU A 55 -0.90 -14.39 -30.72
C GLU A 55 -0.18 -13.04 -30.76
N LEU A 56 1.00 -12.93 -30.14
CA LEU A 56 1.84 -11.74 -30.22
C LEU A 56 2.31 -11.45 -31.64
N ALA A 57 2.70 -12.49 -32.39
CA ALA A 57 3.10 -12.36 -33.78
C ALA A 57 1.96 -11.76 -34.63
N THR A 58 0.72 -12.24 -34.43
CA THR A 58 -0.46 -11.68 -35.10
C THR A 58 -0.76 -10.25 -34.64
N ALA A 59 -0.75 -9.98 -33.33
CA ALA A 59 -1.13 -8.68 -32.79
C ALA A 59 -0.14 -7.56 -33.12
N LEU A 60 1.16 -7.88 -33.20
CA LEU A 60 2.22 -6.92 -33.53
C LEU A 60 2.61 -6.93 -35.01
N SER A 61 1.99 -7.80 -35.84
CA SER A 61 2.30 -7.95 -37.27
C SER A 61 3.79 -8.22 -37.56
N VAL A 62 4.42 -9.07 -36.74
CA VAL A 62 5.83 -9.47 -36.89
C VAL A 62 5.98 -10.99 -36.97
N SER A 63 7.11 -11.45 -37.47
CA SER A 63 7.36 -12.89 -37.62
C SER A 63 7.42 -13.62 -36.27
N ARG A 64 6.98 -14.88 -36.23
CA ARG A 64 7.07 -15.72 -35.03
C ARG A 64 8.51 -15.91 -34.54
N THR A 65 9.48 -15.93 -35.45
CA THR A 65 10.91 -16.03 -35.11
C THR A 65 11.39 -14.77 -34.40
N THR A 66 10.94 -13.57 -34.82
CA THR A 66 11.23 -12.31 -34.12
C THR A 66 10.71 -12.34 -32.68
N ILE A 67 9.46 -12.79 -32.46
CA ILE A 67 8.89 -12.92 -31.11
C ILE A 67 9.68 -13.94 -30.29
N ALA A 68 9.95 -15.12 -30.86
CA ALA A 68 10.67 -16.19 -30.17
C ALA A 68 12.07 -15.76 -29.75
N SER A 69 12.81 -15.04 -30.61
CA SER A 69 14.13 -14.49 -30.29
C SER A 69 14.07 -13.43 -29.20
N ALA A 70 13.09 -12.52 -29.24
CA ALA A 70 12.92 -11.49 -28.21
C ALA A 70 12.62 -12.09 -26.83
N LEU A 71 11.66 -13.03 -26.78
CA LEU A 71 11.33 -13.73 -25.54
C LEU A 71 12.46 -14.67 -25.09
N GLY A 72 13.23 -15.23 -26.02
CA GLY A 72 14.43 -16.02 -25.75
C GLY A 72 15.49 -15.21 -24.99
N GLN A 73 15.83 -14.03 -25.52
CA GLN A 73 16.76 -13.10 -24.87
C GLN A 73 16.31 -12.74 -23.45
N LEU A 74 15.03 -12.40 -23.26
CA LEU A 74 14.51 -12.07 -21.93
C LEU A 74 14.54 -13.25 -20.96
N ARG A 75 14.46 -14.49 -21.44
CA ARG A 75 14.62 -15.69 -20.59
C ARG A 75 16.08 -15.89 -20.18
N GLU A 76 17.02 -15.71 -21.12
CA GLU A 76 18.46 -15.78 -20.83
C GLU A 76 18.88 -14.73 -19.81
N GLU A 77 18.33 -13.52 -19.91
CA GLU A 77 18.59 -12.41 -18.99
C GLU A 77 17.83 -12.52 -17.65
N GLY A 78 16.96 -13.53 -17.48
CA GLY A 78 16.20 -13.76 -16.24
C GLY A 78 14.96 -12.87 -16.05
N TYR A 79 14.56 -12.10 -17.06
CA TYR A 79 13.32 -11.31 -17.05
C TYR A 79 12.07 -12.16 -17.34
N LEU A 80 12.26 -13.34 -17.94
CA LEU A 80 11.20 -14.31 -18.15
C LEU A 80 11.63 -15.69 -17.66
N TYR A 81 10.68 -16.48 -17.18
CA TYR A 81 10.88 -17.92 -16.99
C TYR A 81 9.69 -18.69 -17.56
N SER A 82 9.91 -19.96 -17.90
CA SER A 82 8.87 -20.82 -18.46
C SER A 82 8.83 -22.12 -17.67
N ARG A 83 7.67 -22.48 -17.12
CA ARG A 83 7.40 -23.82 -16.60
C ARG A 83 6.78 -24.64 -17.74
N GLN A 84 7.13 -25.92 -17.84
CA GLN A 84 6.72 -26.77 -18.97
C GLN A 84 5.20 -26.68 -19.23
N GLY A 85 4.81 -26.31 -20.45
CA GLY A 85 3.41 -26.14 -20.86
C GLY A 85 2.69 -24.87 -20.38
N SER A 86 3.30 -24.03 -19.51
CA SER A 86 2.60 -22.91 -18.85
C SER A 86 2.77 -21.55 -19.52
N GLY A 87 3.51 -21.45 -20.63
CA GLY A 87 3.91 -20.18 -21.27
C GLY A 87 4.94 -19.38 -20.46
N SER A 88 5.30 -18.20 -20.98
CA SER A 88 6.33 -17.34 -20.38
C SER A 88 5.76 -16.42 -19.31
N ARG A 89 6.41 -16.42 -18.15
CA ARG A 89 6.06 -15.60 -16.98
C ARG A 89 7.11 -14.54 -16.73
N ILE A 90 6.65 -13.37 -16.31
CA ILE A 90 7.50 -12.23 -15.98
C ILE A 90 8.19 -12.45 -14.64
N ALA A 91 9.50 -12.21 -14.60
CA ALA A 91 10.34 -12.20 -13.40
C ALA A 91 11.34 -11.04 -13.45
N LEU A 92 12.07 -10.84 -12.37
CA LEU A 92 13.26 -10.02 -12.34
C LEU A 92 14.47 -10.91 -12.08
N PRO A 93 15.61 -10.65 -12.72
CA PRO A 93 16.84 -11.35 -12.38
C PRO A 93 17.15 -11.15 -10.88
N GLN A 94 17.48 -12.25 -10.18
CA GLN A 94 17.92 -12.17 -8.79
C GLN A 94 19.23 -11.37 -8.72
N ARG A 95 19.12 -10.09 -8.38
CA ARG A 95 20.29 -9.30 -7.99
C ARG A 95 20.57 -9.67 -6.54
N GLN A 96 21.77 -10.22 -6.25
CA GLN A 96 22.24 -10.25 -4.88
C GLN A 96 22.21 -8.81 -4.38
N ALA A 97 21.33 -8.53 -3.42
CA ALA A 97 21.32 -7.26 -2.73
C ALA A 97 22.64 -7.19 -1.96
N GLY A 98 23.68 -6.66 -2.59
CA GLY A 98 24.81 -6.14 -1.83
C GLY A 98 24.21 -5.11 -0.89
N THR A 99 24.34 -5.33 0.42
CA THR A 99 24.22 -4.26 1.41
C THR A 99 25.25 -3.22 1.00
N VAL A 100 24.82 -2.21 0.25
CA VAL A 100 25.63 -1.01 0.06
C VAL A 100 25.57 -0.33 1.42
N GLU A 101 26.45 -0.75 2.33
CA GLU A 101 26.83 0.06 3.49
C GLU A 101 27.44 1.33 2.90
N GLN A 102 26.59 2.32 2.65
CA GLN A 102 27.03 3.67 2.37
C GLN A 102 27.60 4.20 3.68
N ALA A 103 28.90 3.97 3.90
CA ALA A 103 29.70 4.89 4.67
C ALA A 103 29.50 6.25 3.98
N ALA A 104 28.68 7.12 4.57
CA ALA A 104 28.43 8.44 4.06
C ALA A 104 29.78 9.19 4.07
N SER A 105 30.44 9.26 2.92
CA SER A 105 31.51 10.23 2.73
C SER A 105 30.87 11.61 2.75
N ALA A 106 31.50 12.58 3.41
CA ALA A 106 31.07 13.98 3.43
C ALA A 106 30.88 14.60 2.03
N THR A 107 31.39 13.94 0.98
CA THR A 107 31.33 14.36 -0.42
C THR A 107 30.32 13.59 -1.28
N SER A 108 29.59 12.62 -0.72
CA SER A 108 28.64 11.78 -1.47
C SER A 108 27.19 12.23 -1.26
N VAL A 109 26.43 12.35 -2.36
CA VAL A 109 24.99 12.65 -2.31
C VAL A 109 24.21 11.34 -2.51
N ASN A 110 23.39 10.98 -1.54
CA ASN A 110 22.54 9.79 -1.62
C ASN A 110 21.20 10.13 -2.30
N LEU A 111 21.08 9.78 -3.60
CA LEU A 111 19.85 9.96 -4.37
C LEU A 111 18.78 8.87 -4.11
N ALA A 112 19.08 7.84 -3.31
CA ALA A 112 18.14 6.76 -2.98
C ALA A 112 17.24 7.10 -1.78
N THR A 113 17.59 8.11 -0.99
CA THR A 113 16.83 8.49 0.22
C THR A 113 15.88 9.64 -0.08
N ALA A 114 14.60 9.34 -0.22
CA ALA A 114 13.53 10.32 -0.36
C ALA A 114 13.07 10.88 1.00
N ALA A 115 13.98 11.44 1.79
CA ALA A 115 13.68 12.07 3.08
C ALA A 115 14.67 13.21 3.37
N LEU A 116 14.15 14.26 4.01
CA LEU A 116 14.94 15.40 4.46
C LEU A 116 15.59 15.12 5.84
N SER A 117 16.73 15.75 6.08
CA SER A 117 17.29 15.90 7.42
C SER A 117 16.35 16.75 8.28
N ALA A 118 16.35 16.52 9.60
CA ALA A 118 15.57 17.35 10.52
C ALA A 118 16.04 18.81 10.46
N GLY A 119 15.11 19.73 10.19
CA GLY A 119 15.33 21.15 10.37
C GLY A 119 15.21 21.60 11.84
N PRO A 120 15.56 22.86 12.15
CA PRO A 120 15.51 23.41 13.51
C PRO A 120 14.10 23.38 14.12
N GLU A 121 13.06 23.45 13.30
CA GLU A 121 11.65 23.32 13.69
C GLU A 121 11.36 22.01 14.42
N ILE A 122 12.06 20.91 14.09
CA ILE A 122 11.92 19.64 14.80
C ILE A 122 12.42 19.78 16.23
N HIS A 123 13.60 20.38 16.41
CA HIS A 123 14.16 20.63 17.73
C HIS A 123 13.24 21.51 18.58
N GLN A 124 12.67 22.57 18.00
CA GLN A 124 11.70 23.45 18.67
C GLN A 124 10.43 22.70 19.08
N ALA A 125 9.91 21.83 18.20
CA ALA A 125 8.74 21.01 18.49
C ALA A 125 9.00 20.05 19.67
N TYR A 126 10.17 19.41 19.72
CA TYR A 126 10.56 18.57 20.86
C TYR A 126 10.68 19.38 22.15
N HIS A 127 11.30 20.56 22.12
CA HIS A 127 11.40 21.42 23.29
C HIS A 127 10.02 21.84 23.81
N HIS A 128 9.12 22.21 22.91
CA HIS A 128 7.73 22.51 23.26
C HIS A 128 7.01 21.29 23.85
N ALA A 129 7.16 20.11 23.23
CA ALA A 129 6.58 18.86 23.70
C ALA A 129 7.04 18.52 25.13
N LEU A 130 8.32 18.72 25.45
CA LEU A 130 8.85 18.55 26.80
C LEU A 130 8.21 19.50 27.81
N GLY A 131 7.90 20.74 27.40
CA GLY A 131 7.21 21.71 28.24
C GLY A 131 5.77 21.32 28.60
N VAL A 132 5.05 20.69 27.67
CA VAL A 132 3.65 20.24 27.89
C VAL A 132 3.55 18.82 28.44
N MET A 133 4.61 18.01 28.34
CA MET A 133 4.63 16.61 28.79
C MET A 133 4.12 16.39 30.23
N PRO A 134 4.44 17.23 31.23
CA PRO A 134 4.01 17.01 32.62
C PRO A 134 2.49 16.83 32.80
N GLN A 135 1.67 17.46 31.95
CA GLN A 135 0.20 17.32 32.04
C GLN A 135 -0.27 15.89 31.75
N HIS A 136 0.48 15.13 30.95
CA HIS A 136 0.14 13.76 30.55
C HIS A 136 0.64 12.71 31.55
N LEU A 137 1.61 13.07 32.40
CA LEU A 137 2.18 12.21 33.45
C LEU A 137 1.19 11.92 34.59
N THR A 138 0.09 12.67 34.65
CA THR A 138 -0.99 12.47 35.64
C THR A 138 -1.87 11.25 35.32
N SER A 139 -1.77 10.70 34.11
CA SER A 139 -2.49 9.53 33.66
C SER A 139 -1.58 8.29 33.61
N THR A 140 -2.16 7.10 33.43
CA THR A 140 -1.38 5.86 33.27
C THR A 140 -0.55 5.80 31.98
N GLY A 141 -0.75 6.75 31.06
CA GLY A 141 -0.11 6.75 29.74
C GLY A 141 -0.67 5.71 28.76
N TYR A 142 -1.59 4.85 29.19
CA TYR A 142 -2.24 3.88 28.31
C TYR A 142 -3.38 4.53 27.51
N ASP A 143 -3.03 5.16 26.39
CA ASP A 143 -4.00 5.61 25.39
C ASP A 143 -3.94 4.71 24.14
N GLN A 144 -4.98 3.89 23.96
CA GLN A 144 -5.04 2.92 22.85
C GLN A 144 -5.17 3.57 21.47
N GLN A 145 -5.70 4.80 21.39
CA GLN A 145 -5.85 5.53 20.13
C GLN A 145 -4.75 6.58 19.94
N GLY A 146 -4.00 6.89 21.01
CA GLY A 146 -3.02 7.97 21.06
C GLY A 146 -3.63 9.27 21.56
N LEU A 147 -2.76 10.21 21.93
CA LEU A 147 -3.12 11.45 22.63
C LEU A 147 -4.30 12.18 21.97
N ALA A 148 -5.33 12.49 22.76
CA ALA A 148 -6.56 13.15 22.29
C ALA A 148 -6.28 14.46 21.54
N THR A 149 -5.42 15.32 22.09
CA THR A 149 -5.04 16.60 21.48
C THR A 149 -4.39 16.43 20.11
N LEU A 150 -3.59 15.37 19.91
CA LEU A 150 -2.99 15.05 18.61
C LEU A 150 -4.06 14.55 17.63
N ARG A 151 -4.97 13.67 18.08
CA ARG A 151 -6.08 13.18 17.25
C ARG A 151 -7.00 14.31 16.80
N GLU A 152 -7.31 15.26 17.68
CA GLU A 152 -8.09 16.47 17.37
C GLU A 152 -7.40 17.35 16.34
N ALA A 153 -6.09 17.55 16.45
CA ALA A 153 -5.31 18.31 15.47
C ALA A 153 -5.33 17.64 14.09
N ILE A 154 -5.19 16.32 14.04
CA ILE A 154 -5.26 15.54 12.78
C ILE A 154 -6.66 15.58 12.18
N ALA A 155 -7.70 15.40 13.00
CA ALA A 155 -9.09 15.47 12.56
C ALA A 155 -9.42 16.85 11.97
N ARG A 156 -9.00 17.94 12.64
CA ARG A 156 -9.14 19.31 12.15
C ARG A 156 -8.48 19.48 10.79
N ARG A 157 -7.25 18.98 10.63
CA ARG A 157 -6.52 19.04 9.36
C ARG A 157 -7.24 18.30 8.22
N TYR A 158 -7.88 17.16 8.49
CA TYR A 158 -8.71 16.49 7.48
C TYR A 158 -9.96 17.31 7.14
N CYS A 159 -10.62 17.91 8.14
CA CYS A 159 -11.76 18.81 7.92
C CYS A 159 -11.39 20.02 7.05
N GLU A 160 -10.25 20.66 7.31
CA GLU A 160 -9.71 21.77 6.50
C GLU A 160 -9.45 21.36 5.05
N ARG A 161 -9.08 20.09 4.83
CA ARG A 161 -8.88 19.50 3.49
C ARG A 161 -10.18 19.01 2.84
N GLY A 162 -11.33 19.23 3.46
CA GLY A 162 -12.65 18.87 2.91
C GLY A 162 -13.15 17.48 3.28
N LEU A 163 -12.53 16.80 4.26
CA LEU A 163 -12.97 15.51 4.78
C LEU A 163 -13.42 15.66 6.23
N ALA A 164 -14.74 15.71 6.45
CA ALA A 164 -15.31 15.73 7.80
C ALA A 164 -14.79 14.53 8.61
N THR A 165 -14.08 14.80 9.69
CA THR A 165 -13.38 13.81 10.51
C THR A 165 -13.50 14.19 11.98
N GLN A 166 -13.84 13.21 12.82
CA GLN A 166 -13.85 13.32 14.28
C GLN A 166 -12.61 12.68 14.89
N ALA A 167 -12.21 13.13 16.07
CA ALA A 167 -11.00 12.64 16.74
C ALA A 167 -11.06 11.15 17.12
N ASP A 168 -12.25 10.57 17.29
CA ASP A 168 -12.46 9.15 17.59
C ASP A 168 -12.37 8.24 16.35
N GLU A 169 -12.38 8.83 15.15
CA GLU A 169 -12.08 8.13 13.89
C GLU A 169 -10.58 8.02 13.62
N VAL A 170 -9.74 8.70 14.40
CA VAL A 170 -8.28 8.77 14.21
C VAL A 170 -7.56 7.86 15.20
N MET A 171 -6.67 7.02 14.69
CA MET A 171 -5.75 6.22 15.50
C MET A 171 -4.30 6.59 15.20
N ILE A 172 -3.51 6.87 16.23
CA ILE A 172 -2.08 7.14 16.12
C ILE A 172 -1.31 5.81 16.07
N VAL A 173 -0.41 5.70 15.10
CA VAL A 173 0.44 4.53 14.87
C VAL A 173 1.89 4.96 14.68
N ASN A 174 2.83 4.03 14.90
CA ASN A 174 4.25 4.26 14.70
C ASN A 174 4.63 4.19 13.20
N GLY A 175 4.07 5.10 12.41
CA GLY A 175 4.37 5.29 10.98
C GLY A 175 3.41 4.55 10.05
N ALA A 176 3.41 4.96 8.77
CA ALA A 176 2.47 4.47 7.76
C ALA A 176 2.54 2.95 7.53
N LEU A 177 3.74 2.36 7.49
CA LEU A 177 3.90 0.91 7.31
C LEU A 177 3.36 0.12 8.51
N SER A 178 3.52 0.63 9.74
CA SER A 178 2.91 0.03 10.93
C SER A 178 1.38 0.11 10.86
N GLY A 179 0.83 1.22 10.37
CA GLY A 179 -0.59 1.36 10.07
C GLY A 179 -1.08 0.33 9.04
N LEU A 180 -0.37 0.17 7.92
CA LEU A 180 -0.70 -0.81 6.89
C LEU A 180 -0.64 -2.24 7.45
N ALA A 181 0.39 -2.58 8.22
CA ALA A 181 0.51 -3.89 8.85
C ALA A 181 -0.65 -4.18 9.81
N LEU A 182 -1.09 -3.19 10.58
CA LEU A 182 -2.26 -3.30 11.45
C LEU A 182 -3.54 -3.55 10.64
N VAL A 183 -3.76 -2.79 9.57
CA VAL A 183 -4.92 -2.95 8.69
C VAL A 183 -4.94 -4.34 8.06
N LEU A 184 -3.81 -4.79 7.51
CA LEU A 184 -3.68 -6.14 6.94
C LEU A 184 -4.02 -7.20 7.98
N ARG A 185 -3.45 -7.12 9.19
CA ARG A 185 -3.71 -8.08 10.27
C ARG A 185 -5.18 -8.13 10.69
N LEU A 186 -5.90 -7.00 10.65
CA LEU A 186 -7.30 -6.91 11.08
C LEU A 186 -8.30 -7.30 9.98
N MET A 187 -7.95 -7.09 8.72
CA MET A 187 -8.91 -7.15 7.60
C MET A 187 -8.67 -8.29 6.61
N THR A 188 -7.52 -8.96 6.72
CA THR A 188 -7.09 -10.02 5.80
C THR A 188 -6.62 -11.26 6.56
N GLY A 189 -6.58 -12.39 5.88
CA GLY A 189 -5.97 -13.63 6.32
C GLY A 189 -5.04 -14.24 5.26
N PRO A 190 -4.30 -15.31 5.59
CA PRO A 190 -3.36 -15.94 4.66
C PRO A 190 -4.03 -16.35 3.34
N GLY A 191 -3.40 -15.95 2.23
CA GLY A 191 -3.87 -16.22 0.87
C GLY A 191 -4.85 -15.19 0.31
N ASP A 192 -5.35 -14.26 1.14
CA ASP A 192 -6.22 -13.18 0.68
C ASP A 192 -5.51 -12.28 -0.32
N ARG A 193 -6.30 -11.68 -1.22
CA ARG A 193 -5.81 -10.80 -2.27
C ARG A 193 -5.90 -9.36 -1.83
N VAL A 194 -4.83 -8.62 -2.09
CA VAL A 194 -4.75 -7.18 -1.90
C VAL A 194 -4.44 -6.56 -3.25
N VAL A 195 -5.36 -5.74 -3.76
CA VAL A 195 -5.13 -5.04 -5.03
C VAL A 195 -4.21 -3.84 -4.81
N VAL A 196 -3.28 -3.62 -5.73
CA VAL A 196 -2.31 -2.52 -5.68
C VAL A 196 -2.10 -1.95 -7.08
N ASP A 197 -1.62 -0.70 -7.16
CA ASP A 197 -1.07 -0.17 -8.41
C ASP A 197 0.16 -1.00 -8.86
N ALA A 198 0.48 -0.99 -10.15
CA ALA A 198 1.68 -1.61 -10.71
C ALA A 198 2.31 -0.69 -11.77
N PRO A 199 3.52 -0.14 -11.53
CA PRO A 199 4.37 -0.31 -10.34
C PRO A 199 3.79 0.35 -9.08
N THR A 200 4.35 0.04 -7.90
CA THR A 200 3.98 0.67 -6.63
C THR A 200 5.10 0.62 -5.60
N TYR A 201 4.86 1.12 -4.38
CA TYR A 201 5.84 1.17 -3.30
C TYR A 201 6.27 -0.24 -2.83
N PRO A 202 7.56 -0.60 -2.92
CA PRO A 202 8.02 -1.95 -2.61
C PRO A 202 7.70 -2.43 -1.18
N MET A 203 7.74 -1.53 -0.19
CA MET A 203 7.45 -1.93 1.19
C MET A 203 5.97 -2.23 1.43
N ALA A 204 5.04 -1.67 0.63
CA ALA A 204 3.65 -2.10 0.66
C ALA A 204 3.52 -3.56 0.17
N ILE A 205 4.23 -3.92 -0.92
CA ILE A 205 4.29 -5.29 -1.42
C ILE A 205 4.86 -6.23 -0.35
N SER A 206 5.98 -5.86 0.27
CA SER A 206 6.60 -6.65 1.34
C SER A 206 5.68 -6.81 2.56
N ALA A 207 4.95 -5.77 2.96
CA ALA A 207 3.98 -5.84 4.05
C ALA A 207 2.82 -6.79 3.73
N ILE A 208 2.27 -6.72 2.50
CA ILE A 208 1.21 -7.60 2.02
C ILE A 208 1.69 -9.07 2.03
N GLN A 209 2.88 -9.33 1.47
CA GLN A 209 3.45 -10.68 1.44
C GLN A 209 3.79 -11.19 2.85
N GLY A 210 4.29 -10.31 3.73
CA GLY A 210 4.56 -10.63 5.14
C GLY A 210 3.30 -11.02 5.93
N ALA A 211 2.15 -10.44 5.57
CA ALA A 211 0.84 -10.87 6.06
C ALA A 211 0.33 -12.18 5.41
N SER A 212 1.18 -12.89 4.67
CA SER A 212 0.84 -14.08 3.86
C SER A 212 -0.26 -13.82 2.81
N CYS A 213 -0.48 -12.55 2.44
CA CYS A 213 -1.43 -12.15 1.41
C CYS A 213 -0.77 -12.13 0.02
N ARG A 214 -1.59 -11.99 -1.01
CA ARG A 214 -1.17 -11.97 -2.41
C ARG A 214 -1.43 -10.59 -3.01
N PRO A 215 -0.37 -9.83 -3.37
CA PRO A 215 -0.54 -8.58 -4.09
C PRO A 215 -1.07 -8.86 -5.50
N VAL A 216 -2.04 -8.07 -5.94
CA VAL A 216 -2.66 -8.15 -7.26
C VAL A 216 -2.52 -6.80 -7.93
N GLY A 217 -1.56 -6.69 -8.84
CA GLY A 217 -1.29 -5.45 -9.57
C GLY A 217 -2.39 -5.07 -10.57
N VAL A 218 -2.69 -3.78 -10.63
CA VAL A 218 -3.39 -3.09 -11.73
C VAL A 218 -2.38 -2.18 -12.41
N ALA A 219 -2.11 -2.44 -13.69
CA ALA A 219 -1.08 -1.71 -14.42
C ALA A 219 -1.47 -0.23 -14.57
N LEU A 220 -0.52 0.66 -14.27
CA LEU A 220 -0.69 2.08 -14.53
C LEU A 220 -0.48 2.36 -16.02
N PRO A 221 -1.41 3.09 -16.67
CA PRO A 221 -1.24 3.55 -18.05
C PRO A 221 -0.12 4.59 -18.17
N ALA A 222 0.16 5.05 -19.39
CA ALA A 222 1.16 6.10 -19.63
C ALA A 222 0.84 7.42 -18.89
N GLN A 223 -0.46 7.71 -18.67
CA GLN A 223 -0.93 8.86 -17.91
C GLN A 223 -2.16 8.47 -17.08
N GLY A 224 -2.25 8.99 -15.85
CA GLY A 224 -3.38 8.72 -14.95
C GLY A 224 -3.43 7.28 -14.43
N TRP A 225 -4.65 6.81 -14.15
CA TRP A 225 -4.98 5.48 -13.62
C TRP A 225 -5.95 4.74 -14.54
N ASP A 226 -5.77 3.43 -14.67
CA ASP A 226 -6.70 2.57 -15.39
C ASP A 226 -7.89 2.20 -14.48
N CYS A 227 -8.87 3.09 -14.38
CA CYS A 227 -10.08 2.87 -13.57
C CYS A 227 -10.89 1.65 -14.04
N ASP A 228 -10.92 1.39 -15.35
CA ASP A 228 -11.64 0.24 -15.91
C ASP A 228 -10.90 -1.07 -15.59
N GLY A 229 -9.58 -1.07 -15.70
CA GLY A 229 -8.72 -2.17 -15.25
C GLY A 229 -8.83 -2.43 -13.75
N LEU A 230 -8.96 -1.36 -12.94
CA LEU A 230 -9.23 -1.47 -11.50
C LEU A 230 -10.60 -2.13 -11.26
N ALA A 231 -11.67 -1.60 -11.84
CA ALA A 231 -13.01 -2.15 -11.70
C ALA A 231 -13.08 -3.63 -12.10
N ALA A 232 -12.51 -3.98 -13.26
CA ALA A 232 -12.44 -5.35 -13.72
C ALA A 232 -11.63 -6.25 -12.78
N THR A 233 -10.52 -5.75 -12.23
CA THR A 233 -9.70 -6.50 -11.28
C THR A 233 -10.43 -6.73 -9.97
N LEU A 234 -11.10 -5.72 -9.42
CA LEU A 234 -11.89 -5.85 -8.21
C LEU A 234 -13.02 -6.87 -8.39
N ALA A 235 -13.75 -6.79 -9.51
CA ALA A 235 -14.82 -7.74 -9.84
C ALA A 235 -14.31 -9.18 -10.00
N GLN A 236 -13.18 -9.38 -10.69
CA GLN A 236 -12.64 -10.73 -10.95
C GLN A 236 -11.97 -11.36 -9.73
N THR A 237 -11.35 -10.54 -8.88
CA THR A 237 -10.51 -11.05 -7.79
C THR A 237 -11.18 -11.03 -6.43
N ALA A 238 -12.26 -10.25 -6.28
CA ALA A 238 -12.99 -10.03 -5.03
C ALA A 238 -12.03 -9.86 -3.84
N PRO A 239 -11.09 -8.91 -3.91
CA PRO A 239 -10.05 -8.77 -2.92
C PRO A 239 -10.64 -8.29 -1.59
N ARG A 240 -9.90 -8.52 -0.50
CA ARG A 240 -10.31 -8.02 0.82
C ARG A 240 -10.19 -6.51 0.92
N LEU A 241 -9.14 -5.95 0.31
CA LEU A 241 -8.90 -4.53 0.23
C LEU A 241 -8.05 -4.19 -1.01
N ALA A 242 -8.05 -2.93 -1.40
CA ALA A 242 -7.12 -2.36 -2.36
C ALA A 242 -6.29 -1.27 -1.68
N TRP A 243 -4.97 -1.29 -1.88
CA TRP A 243 -4.06 -0.27 -1.36
C TRP A 243 -3.59 0.64 -2.49
N LEU A 244 -3.76 1.95 -2.34
CA LEU A 244 -3.53 2.95 -3.38
C LEU A 244 -2.77 4.17 -2.81
N MET A 245 -1.96 4.82 -3.65
CA MET A 245 -1.31 6.10 -3.36
C MET A 245 -1.82 7.17 -4.35
N PRO A 246 -2.86 7.93 -4.03
CA PRO A 246 -3.41 8.93 -4.94
C PRO A 246 -2.58 10.23 -4.94
N ASP A 247 -1.83 10.51 -3.88
CA ASP A 247 -1.05 11.72 -3.70
C ASP A 247 0.42 11.47 -3.96
N PHE A 248 0.97 12.04 -5.03
CA PHE A 248 2.39 11.95 -5.41
C PHE A 248 2.94 10.51 -5.37
N HIS A 249 2.27 9.65 -6.14
CA HIS A 249 2.43 8.19 -6.18
C HIS A 249 3.90 7.75 -6.31
N ASN A 250 4.35 6.84 -5.44
CA ASN A 250 5.69 6.25 -5.53
C ASN A 250 5.65 4.96 -6.40
N PRO A 251 6.41 4.87 -7.52
CA PRO A 251 7.55 5.71 -7.91
C PRO A 251 7.26 6.78 -8.98
N THR A 252 6.04 6.85 -9.50
CA THR A 252 5.72 7.62 -10.72
C THR A 252 5.65 9.14 -10.53
N GLY A 253 5.58 9.63 -9.29
CA GLY A 253 5.38 11.04 -8.94
C GLY A 253 3.99 11.59 -9.30
N ARG A 254 3.07 10.77 -9.81
CA ARG A 254 1.77 11.21 -10.30
C ARG A 254 0.82 11.57 -9.17
N CYS A 255 -0.04 12.55 -9.39
CA CYS A 255 -1.14 12.89 -8.49
C CYS A 255 -2.48 12.58 -9.17
N MET A 256 -3.36 11.86 -8.47
CA MET A 256 -4.68 11.48 -8.95
C MET A 256 -5.62 12.69 -8.92
N ASP A 257 -6.15 13.06 -10.08
CA ASP A 257 -7.10 14.17 -10.21
C ASP A 257 -8.48 13.85 -9.59
N SER A 258 -9.30 14.89 -9.42
CA SER A 258 -10.63 14.78 -8.79
C SER A 258 -11.57 13.82 -9.52
N ALA A 259 -11.56 13.82 -10.86
CA ALA A 259 -12.43 12.96 -11.65
C ALA A 259 -12.07 11.47 -11.48
N THR A 260 -10.76 11.19 -11.42
CA THR A 260 -10.24 9.85 -11.18
C THR A 260 -10.54 9.39 -9.76
N ARG A 261 -10.36 10.26 -8.75
CA ARG A 261 -10.74 9.96 -7.34
C ARG A 261 -12.22 9.62 -7.21
N GLN A 262 -13.09 10.36 -7.89
CA GLN A 262 -14.53 10.07 -7.92
C GLN A 262 -14.79 8.66 -8.50
N ARG A 263 -14.23 8.35 -9.69
CA ARG A 263 -14.40 7.02 -10.29
C ARG A 263 -13.90 5.91 -9.37
N VAL A 264 -12.71 6.07 -8.76
CA VAL A 264 -12.15 5.06 -7.85
C VAL A 264 -13.04 4.85 -6.63
N ALA A 265 -13.56 5.93 -6.04
CA ALA A 265 -14.45 5.87 -4.89
C ALA A 265 -15.79 5.19 -5.26
N ASP A 266 -16.37 5.53 -6.41
CA ASP A 266 -17.62 4.92 -6.90
C ASP A 266 -17.45 3.42 -7.18
N ILE A 267 -16.34 3.03 -7.79
CA ILE A 267 -15.99 1.62 -8.02
C ILE A 267 -15.92 0.89 -6.68
N ALA A 268 -15.22 1.45 -5.69
CA ALA A 268 -15.05 0.83 -4.38
C ALA A 268 -16.37 0.69 -3.60
N ALA A 269 -17.24 1.70 -3.67
CA ALA A 269 -18.58 1.65 -3.11
C ALA A 269 -19.41 0.54 -3.77
N HIS A 270 -19.38 0.45 -5.10
CA HIS A 270 -20.12 -0.56 -5.85
C HIS A 270 -19.64 -1.99 -5.57
N THR A 271 -18.32 -2.22 -5.53
CA THR A 271 -17.74 -3.54 -5.25
C THR A 271 -17.65 -3.86 -3.75
N ARG A 272 -17.96 -2.89 -2.88
CA ARG A 272 -17.76 -2.94 -1.42
C ARG A 272 -16.34 -3.33 -1.03
N THR A 273 -15.36 -2.94 -1.84
CA THR A 273 -13.94 -3.19 -1.57
C THR A 273 -13.40 -2.08 -0.69
N THR A 274 -12.81 -2.43 0.47
CA THR A 274 -12.16 -1.43 1.31
C THR A 274 -10.93 -0.85 0.61
N LEU A 275 -10.88 0.47 0.46
CA LEU A 275 -9.68 1.17 0.01
C LEU A 275 -8.81 1.51 1.22
N VAL A 276 -7.52 1.23 1.12
CA VAL A 276 -6.50 1.70 2.04
C VAL A 276 -5.65 2.71 1.28
N VAL A 277 -5.80 3.98 1.63
CA VAL A 277 -5.22 5.10 0.90
C VAL A 277 -4.00 5.60 1.66
N ASP A 278 -2.83 5.53 1.05
CA ASP A 278 -1.60 6.09 1.61
C ASP A 278 -1.43 7.56 1.15
N GLU A 279 -1.47 8.47 2.12
CA GLU A 279 -1.28 9.92 1.98
C GLU A 279 0.06 10.39 2.58
N THR A 280 1.04 9.50 2.78
CA THR A 280 2.36 9.82 3.35
C THR A 280 3.05 10.98 2.61
N MET A 281 2.83 11.12 1.30
CA MET A 281 3.49 12.13 0.46
C MET A 281 2.66 13.41 0.25
N VAL A 282 1.48 13.53 0.88
CA VAL A 282 0.46 14.55 0.54
C VAL A 282 0.92 16.00 0.69
N ASP A 283 1.87 16.26 1.59
CA ASP A 283 2.43 17.60 1.82
C ASP A 283 3.55 17.99 0.85
N LEU A 284 4.04 17.05 0.04
CA LEU A 284 5.25 17.23 -0.76
C LEU A 284 4.95 17.79 -2.15
N TRP A 285 4.31 18.94 -2.20
CA TRP A 285 3.95 19.63 -3.44
C TRP A 285 4.69 20.97 -3.58
N TYR A 286 5.00 21.35 -4.83
CA TYR A 286 5.67 22.61 -5.15
C TYR A 286 4.71 23.66 -5.72
N ASN A 287 3.95 23.29 -6.75
CA ASN A 287 3.13 24.22 -7.52
C ASN A 287 1.74 24.43 -6.94
N ALA A 288 1.04 23.33 -6.63
CA ALA A 288 -0.33 23.37 -6.13
C ALA A 288 -0.61 22.18 -5.20
N PRO A 289 -1.49 22.35 -4.20
CA PRO A 289 -1.91 21.26 -3.34
C PRO A 289 -2.65 20.18 -4.14
N PRO A 290 -2.61 18.91 -3.70
CA PRO A 290 -3.41 17.86 -4.33
C PRO A 290 -4.90 18.10 -4.12
N PRO A 291 -5.78 17.42 -4.89
CA PRO A 291 -7.22 17.41 -4.63
C PRO A 291 -7.56 16.95 -3.20
N PRO A 292 -8.82 17.15 -2.74
CA PRO A 292 -9.29 16.65 -1.46
C PRO A 292 -8.97 15.16 -1.23
N PRO A 293 -8.93 14.69 0.03
CA PRO A 293 -8.72 13.29 0.36
C PRO A 293 -9.65 12.37 -0.44
N LEU A 294 -9.16 11.21 -0.90
CA LEU A 294 -9.96 10.29 -1.72
C LEU A 294 -11.28 9.89 -1.03
N ALA A 295 -11.25 9.77 0.31
CA ALA A 295 -12.41 9.47 1.13
C ALA A 295 -13.54 10.53 1.07
N ALA A 296 -13.28 11.74 0.57
CA ALA A 296 -14.27 12.82 0.48
C ALA A 296 -15.19 12.69 -0.75
N PHE A 297 -14.82 11.88 -1.74
CA PHE A 297 -15.52 11.82 -3.03
C PHE A 297 -16.78 10.94 -3.03
N ASN A 298 -16.82 9.89 -2.19
CA ASN A 298 -18.02 9.06 -2.06
C ASN A 298 -18.14 8.53 -0.61
N PRO A 299 -19.13 9.02 0.17
CA PRO A 299 -19.34 8.58 1.55
C PRO A 299 -19.66 7.08 1.71
N GLU A 300 -20.21 6.44 0.68
CA GLU A 300 -20.54 5.01 0.69
C GLU A 300 -19.32 4.12 0.44
N ALA A 301 -18.21 4.69 -0.03
CA ALA A 301 -16.98 3.95 -0.26
C ALA A 301 -16.29 3.64 1.08
N PRO A 302 -15.99 2.37 1.39
CA PRO A 302 -15.26 2.04 2.62
C PRO A 302 -13.78 2.41 2.48
N VAL A 303 -13.39 3.60 2.94
CA VAL A 303 -12.01 4.11 2.83
C VAL A 303 -11.33 4.21 4.19
N ILE A 304 -10.11 3.67 4.29
CA ILE A 304 -9.17 3.86 5.39
C ILE A 304 -8.01 4.69 4.87
N THR A 305 -7.74 5.83 5.51
CA THR A 305 -6.64 6.72 5.11
C THR A 305 -5.47 6.55 6.07
N ILE A 306 -4.26 6.37 5.54
CA ILE A 306 -3.01 6.27 6.27
C ILE A 306 -2.16 7.50 5.95
N GLY A 307 -1.91 8.35 6.95
CA GLY A 307 -1.02 9.50 6.85
C GLY A 307 0.28 9.31 7.63
N SER A 308 1.28 10.14 7.35
CA SER A 308 2.59 10.11 8.05
C SER A 308 3.25 11.48 8.09
N ALA A 309 3.82 11.83 9.24
CA ALA A 309 4.73 12.98 9.39
C ALA A 309 6.16 12.70 8.89
N GLY A 310 6.51 11.43 8.65
CA GLY A 310 7.89 11.01 8.41
C GLY A 310 8.51 11.49 7.11
N LYS A 311 7.70 12.02 6.19
CA LYS A 311 8.17 12.58 4.91
C LYS A 311 8.04 14.10 4.86
N SER A 312 7.02 14.67 5.49
CA SER A 312 6.81 16.12 5.58
C SER A 312 7.80 16.81 6.51
N PHE A 313 8.26 16.13 7.58
CA PHE A 313 9.06 16.75 8.63
C PHE A 313 10.44 16.11 8.78
N TRP A 314 10.49 14.84 9.19
CA TRP A 314 11.75 14.12 9.37
C TRP A 314 11.50 12.61 9.42
N ALA A 315 12.31 11.82 8.71
CA ALA A 315 12.17 10.36 8.71
C ALA A 315 12.32 9.74 10.11
N GLY A 316 13.07 10.39 11.01
CA GLY A 316 13.21 9.95 12.40
C GLY A 316 11.98 10.22 13.28
N CYS A 317 11.03 11.06 12.84
CA CYS A 317 9.75 11.31 13.52
C CYS A 317 8.69 10.24 13.22
N ALA A 318 9.09 8.98 12.94
CA ALA A 318 8.17 7.88 12.57
C ALA A 318 7.07 7.56 13.60
N LEU A 319 7.04 8.23 14.75
CA LEU A 319 6.04 8.13 15.81
C LEU A 319 4.63 8.66 15.43
N ALA A 320 4.48 9.42 14.34
CA ALA A 320 3.22 10.07 13.96
C ALA A 320 2.69 9.57 12.60
N GLY A 321 2.26 8.30 12.55
CA GLY A 321 1.34 7.82 11.52
C GLY A 321 -0.10 7.94 12.03
N SER A 322 -1.07 8.16 11.16
CA SER A 322 -2.49 8.12 11.53
C SER A 322 -3.25 7.19 10.62
N ALA A 323 -4.19 6.41 11.16
CA ALA A 323 -5.14 5.61 10.40
C ALA A 323 -6.57 6.11 10.70
N ARG A 324 -7.34 6.44 9.66
CA ARG A 324 -8.77 6.78 9.78
C ARG A 324 -9.62 5.56 9.48
N ARG A 325 -10.59 5.23 10.35
CA ARG A 325 -11.56 4.13 10.10
C ARG A 325 -12.85 4.68 9.48
N PRO A 326 -13.49 4.00 8.51
CA PRO A 326 -14.82 4.38 8.03
C PRO A 326 -15.90 4.10 9.09
N GLU A 327 -16.97 4.90 9.09
CA GLU A 327 -18.15 4.71 9.93
C GLU A 327 -18.81 3.35 9.60
N PRO A 328 -19.21 2.53 10.60
CA PRO A 328 -19.74 1.20 10.32
C PRO A 328 -21.12 1.27 9.66
N SER A 329 -21.27 0.70 8.46
CA SER A 329 -22.60 0.36 7.93
C SER A 329 -23.23 -0.73 8.81
N PRO A 330 -24.56 -0.70 9.07
CA PRO A 330 -25.19 -1.48 10.14
C PRO A 330 -25.26 -3.02 9.95
N ARG A 331 -24.47 -3.65 9.06
CA ARG A 331 -24.69 -5.07 8.68
C ARG A 331 -23.46 -6.00 8.56
N SER A 332 -22.36 -5.80 9.28
CA SER A 332 -21.30 -6.83 9.34
C SER A 332 -20.60 -6.98 10.69
N SER A 333 -21.31 -7.54 11.67
CA SER A 333 -20.68 -8.11 12.87
C SER A 333 -20.47 -9.61 12.70
N ARG A 334 -19.21 -10.06 12.58
CA ARG A 334 -18.84 -11.42 12.99
C ARG A 334 -18.26 -11.35 14.41
N PRO A 335 -18.75 -12.14 15.37
CA PRO A 335 -18.13 -12.23 16.68
C PRO A 335 -16.75 -12.90 16.55
N VAL A 336 -15.75 -12.31 17.19
CA VAL A 336 -14.43 -12.93 17.35
C VAL A 336 -14.45 -13.72 18.66
N THR A 337 -14.30 -15.03 18.56
CA THR A 337 -14.15 -15.92 19.72
C THR A 337 -12.68 -15.90 20.15
N PRO A 338 -12.36 -15.69 21.45
CA PRO A 338 -10.98 -15.76 21.91
C PRO A 338 -10.54 -17.22 21.97
N LEU A 339 -9.49 -17.56 21.22
CA LEU A 339 -8.78 -18.83 21.34
C LEU A 339 -7.58 -18.62 22.28
N THR A 340 -7.65 -19.28 23.43
CA THR A 340 -6.51 -19.53 24.33
C THR A 340 -5.56 -20.52 23.66
N SER A 341 -4.28 -20.17 23.51
CA SER A 341 -3.25 -21.17 23.29
C SER A 341 -1.96 -20.79 24.02
N ASP A 342 -1.67 -21.54 25.08
CA ASP A 342 -0.36 -21.67 25.71
C ASP A 342 0.66 -22.20 24.71
N ARG A 343 1.72 -21.44 24.44
CA ARG A 343 3.08 -21.97 24.20
C ARG A 343 4.11 -20.98 24.73
N HIS A 344 4.91 -21.46 25.68
CA HIS A 344 6.05 -20.77 26.24
C HIS A 344 7.08 -20.39 25.17
N CYS A 345 7.38 -19.10 25.06
CA CYS A 345 8.65 -18.58 24.59
C CYS A 345 9.10 -17.50 25.57
N SER A 346 10.03 -17.88 26.44
CA SER A 346 10.80 -16.99 27.29
C SER A 346 11.87 -16.28 26.46
N ASN A 347 11.70 -14.97 26.28
CA ASN A 347 12.75 -13.97 26.44
C ASN A 347 12.08 -12.61 26.39
N SER A 348 12.20 -11.90 27.51
CA SER A 348 12.04 -10.46 27.71
C SER A 348 11.50 -9.69 26.49
N TRP A 349 10.19 -9.44 26.53
CA TRP A 349 9.34 -8.47 25.81
C TRP A 349 7.99 -9.15 25.52
N PRO A 350 6.93 -8.87 26.29
CA PRO A 350 5.59 -8.84 25.68
C PRO A 350 4.65 -7.83 26.40
N ALA A 351 3.49 -7.39 25.94
CA ALA A 351 2.60 -7.60 24.79
C ALA A 351 1.49 -6.52 24.96
N ALA A 352 1.00 -5.84 23.94
CA ALA A 352 -0.18 -6.17 23.13
C ALA A 352 -1.45 -6.67 23.90
N GLY A 353 -2.56 -5.93 23.76
CA GLY A 353 -3.96 -6.30 24.06
C GLY A 353 -4.77 -5.06 24.55
N CYS A 354 -6.05 -4.80 24.27
CA CYS A 354 -7.13 -5.42 23.50
C CYS A 354 -8.30 -4.38 23.39
N TRP A 355 -8.99 -4.37 22.23
CA TRP A 355 -10.44 -4.17 21.94
C TRP A 355 -11.33 -3.12 22.63
N LYS A 356 -12.24 -2.52 21.82
CA LYS A 356 -13.63 -2.24 22.26
C LYS A 356 -14.66 -2.45 21.14
N MET A 357 -15.62 -3.33 21.43
CA MET A 357 -16.88 -3.55 20.71
C MET A 357 -17.97 -2.77 21.48
N LYS A 358 -18.71 -1.86 20.84
CA LYS A 358 -19.93 -1.28 21.43
C LYS A 358 -21.09 -2.22 21.14
N ASN A 359 -21.63 -2.87 22.17
CA ASN A 359 -22.98 -3.45 22.11
C ASN A 359 -23.91 -2.63 23.01
N SER A 360 -24.84 -1.95 22.39
CA SER A 360 -26.18 -1.72 22.93
C SER A 360 -26.96 -3.05 22.90
N CYS A 361 -27.80 -3.25 23.93
CA CYS A 361 -28.68 -4.39 24.19
C CYS A 361 -28.04 -5.70 24.71
N CYS A 362 -28.08 -5.89 26.04
CA CYS A 362 -28.77 -7.04 26.61
C CYS A 362 -29.17 -6.77 28.07
N ARG A 363 -30.47 -6.88 28.38
CA ARG A 363 -31.04 -6.89 29.73
C ARG A 363 -30.97 -8.31 30.30
N ARG A 364 -30.79 -8.38 31.63
CA ARG A 364 -31.18 -9.40 32.63
C ARG A 364 -30.23 -10.57 32.96
N VAL A 365 -30.22 -10.80 34.28
CA VAL A 365 -29.75 -11.92 35.12
C VAL A 365 -28.23 -11.98 35.30
N GLY A 366 -27.60 -11.93 36.48
CA GLY A 366 -28.02 -12.06 37.87
C GLY A 366 -27.02 -12.98 38.60
N GLN A 367 -26.51 -12.55 39.79
CA GLN A 367 -25.73 -13.34 40.78
C GLN A 367 -24.25 -13.66 40.41
N CYS A 368 -23.24 -13.75 41.29
CA CYS A 368 -22.94 -13.42 42.70
C CYS A 368 -21.39 -13.50 42.87
N TRP A 369 -20.79 -12.53 43.60
CA TRP A 369 -19.58 -12.45 44.47
C TRP A 369 -18.62 -13.67 44.71
N PRO A 370 -17.39 -13.51 45.31
CA PRO A 370 -16.20 -12.63 45.10
C PRO A 370 -14.83 -13.40 45.25
N PRO A 371 -13.74 -12.93 45.93
CA PRO A 371 -12.51 -12.30 45.39
C PRO A 371 -11.17 -13.02 45.75
N ALA A 372 -10.08 -12.78 45.01
CA ALA A 372 -8.67 -12.93 45.43
C ALA A 372 -7.77 -12.59 44.21
N GLY A 373 -6.59 -11.98 44.28
CA GLY A 373 -5.74 -11.62 45.40
C GLY A 373 -4.53 -10.82 44.87
N ILE A 374 -3.89 -10.16 45.82
CA ILE A 374 -2.66 -9.38 45.77
C ILE A 374 -1.47 -10.22 45.27
N CYS A 375 -0.51 -9.63 44.54
CA CYS A 375 0.91 -9.62 44.93
C CYS A 375 1.78 -8.71 44.06
N ALA A 376 2.58 -7.91 44.77
CA ALA A 376 3.64 -7.05 44.30
C ALA A 376 4.96 -7.82 44.09
N VAL A 377 6.03 -7.05 43.86
CA VAL A 377 7.48 -7.38 43.94
C VAL A 377 8.05 -7.88 42.61
N ASN A 378 9.06 -7.26 41.98
CA ASN A 378 10.12 -6.34 42.42
C ASN A 378 10.40 -5.28 41.34
#